data_AF-A0A2F0AN80-F1
#
_entry.id   AF-A0A2F0AN80-F1
#
_cell.length_a   1.000
_cell.length_b   1.000
_cell.length_c   1.000
_cell.angle_alpha   90.00
_cell.angle_beta   90.00
_cell.angle_gamma   90.00
#
_symmetry.space_group_name_H-M   'P 1'
#
loop_
_entity.id
_entity.type
_entity.pdbx_description
1 polymer ?
#
loop_
_entity_poly.entity_id
_entity_poly.type
_entity_poly.pdbx_seq_one_letter_code
_entity_poly.pdbx_strand_id
1 'polypeptide(L)'
;MYRIAFMSILFVGICSTGQAERSNYGYNFASNLPFAHIINSGPVADASRIGFAKYARDLSGKWKTGVTHKNRAAAYIPGLQSHLWLPTGGHLTNQDLAIEFMIDPLGSDQRLDIFVAGKKIGHKVLKPGWQTHTIKVPNNLVKKSDLHVRLHFRRTVAHRGRKTAAALRYMRLKSATSPELPMDESSLKNVLNIGDLTALRISRQTGLDWYLVPVKGSRFTANATGSPIQIWAQTDGSKPKKLSSGNTLNVDLSRYADKAIRVMLRSAGDATIQGAQLTGGTPGSPSINKAPKHVVFWLIDTLRADKLSVYKQRNANRRPKPRTPNLEALAKEGTVFQNFWVQGNESKASHASLFTGTYPAVHRVINHKANLPGKLTTIAEAFTTQGYLSGGYVSNGYISQKWNFAQGFSKKVFVNNIRKSRANNARAILRQAKSFIDKYKSKPFYLYLGTSDPHVT
;
A
#
# COMPACT_ATOMS: atom_id res chain seq x y z
N MET A 1 -17.29 -19.62 -31.04
CA MET A 1 -17.82 -20.13 -29.76
C MET A 1 -16.74 -20.97 -29.07
N TYR A 2 -15.71 -20.35 -28.45
CA TYR A 2 -14.67 -21.11 -27.73
C TYR A 2 -14.18 -20.35 -26.49
N ARG A 3 -14.04 -21.12 -25.40
CA ARG A 3 -13.97 -20.74 -23.99
C ARG A 3 -12.56 -20.25 -23.60
N ILE A 4 -12.52 -19.13 -22.85
CA ILE A 4 -11.31 -18.54 -22.25
C ILE A 4 -11.24 -18.96 -20.78
N ALA A 5 -10.12 -19.55 -20.35
CA ALA A 5 -9.83 -19.87 -18.95
C ALA A 5 -8.67 -18.99 -18.45
N PHE A 6 -8.96 -18.03 -17.59
CA PHE A 6 -7.99 -17.22 -16.83
C PHE A 6 -7.38 -18.03 -15.67
N MET A 7 -6.06 -18.13 -15.54
CA MET A 7 -5.47 -18.72 -14.33
C MET A 7 -4.70 -17.63 -13.57
N SER A 8 -5.32 -17.08 -12.53
CA SER A 8 -4.67 -16.15 -11.60
C SER A 8 -4.31 -16.92 -10.33
N ILE A 9 -3.01 -17.06 -10.07
CA ILE A 9 -2.47 -17.70 -8.87
C ILE A 9 -2.55 -16.68 -7.73
N LEU A 10 -3.47 -16.90 -6.78
CA LEU A 10 -3.66 -16.08 -5.58
C LEU A 10 -2.84 -16.69 -4.42
N PHE A 11 -1.86 -15.94 -3.93
CA PHE A 11 -1.15 -16.21 -2.67
C PHE A 11 -1.88 -15.57 -1.48
N VAL A 12 -3.09 -16.05 -1.17
CA VAL A 12 -3.87 -15.61 0.02
C VAL A 12 -4.49 -16.81 0.78
N GLY A 13 -4.08 -18.04 0.49
CA GLY A 13 -4.77 -19.24 0.97
C GLY A 13 -4.24 -19.95 2.23
N ILE A 14 -3.41 -19.35 3.09
CA ILE A 14 -2.81 -20.12 4.23
C ILE A 14 -3.00 -19.46 5.63
N CYS A 15 -3.84 -18.45 5.80
CA CYS A 15 -4.14 -17.93 7.15
C CYS A 15 -5.63 -17.69 7.48
N SER A 16 -6.57 -18.38 6.83
CA SER A 16 -7.94 -18.47 7.34
C SER A 16 -8.50 -19.88 7.16
N THR A 17 -8.75 -20.57 8.26
CA THR A 17 -9.54 -21.82 8.32
C THR A 17 -11.04 -21.58 8.10
N GLY A 18 -11.42 -20.52 7.39
CA GLY A 18 -12.78 -20.26 6.94
C GLY A 18 -12.87 -20.52 5.44
N GLN A 19 -13.93 -21.19 4.99
CA GLN A 19 -14.27 -21.38 3.58
C GLN A 19 -14.07 -20.06 2.81
N ALA A 20 -13.02 -19.99 1.99
CA ALA A 20 -12.79 -18.86 1.12
C ALA A 20 -13.84 -18.91 0.00
N GLU A 21 -14.92 -18.15 0.16
CA GLU A 21 -15.84 -17.85 -0.93
C GLU A 21 -15.05 -17.38 -2.15
N ARG A 22 -15.47 -17.83 -3.34
CA ARG A 22 -14.81 -17.57 -4.64
C ARG A 22 -14.39 -16.10 -4.75
N SER A 23 -13.08 -15.86 -4.69
CA SER A 23 -12.53 -14.51 -4.67
C SER A 23 -12.81 -13.78 -5.98
N ASN A 24 -13.69 -12.78 -5.91
CA ASN A 24 -13.82 -11.74 -6.93
C ASN A 24 -12.46 -11.03 -7.01
N TYR A 25 -11.79 -11.01 -8.16
CA TYR A 25 -10.47 -10.38 -8.37
C TYR A 25 -10.51 -8.84 -8.33
N GLY A 26 -11.44 -8.28 -7.57
CA GLY A 26 -11.68 -6.85 -7.43
C GLY A 26 -10.78 -6.18 -6.40
N TYR A 27 -10.70 -4.85 -6.46
CA TYR A 27 -10.07 -4.05 -5.42
C TYR A 27 -10.97 -4.05 -4.17
N ASN A 28 -10.60 -4.78 -3.12
CA ASN A 28 -11.32 -4.78 -1.84
C ASN A 28 -10.95 -3.54 -1.02
N PHE A 29 -11.91 -2.70 -0.69
CA PHE A 29 -11.67 -1.44 0.01
C PHE A 29 -11.26 -1.61 1.47
N ALA A 30 -11.76 -2.65 2.15
CA ALA A 30 -11.39 -2.96 3.54
C ALA A 30 -9.95 -3.48 3.64
N SER A 31 -9.55 -4.39 2.76
CA SER A 31 -8.15 -4.85 2.67
C SER A 31 -7.19 -3.72 2.29
N ASN A 32 -7.66 -2.72 1.55
CA ASN A 32 -6.88 -1.56 1.11
C ASN A 32 -7.13 -0.29 1.95
N LEU A 33 -7.65 -0.44 3.16
CA LEU A 33 -7.92 0.68 4.07
C LEU A 33 -6.68 1.49 4.47
N PRO A 34 -5.45 0.92 4.58
CA PRO A 34 -4.23 1.73 4.75
C PRO A 34 -4.04 2.83 3.70
N PHE A 35 -4.53 2.61 2.47
CA PHE A 35 -4.47 3.58 1.37
C PHE A 35 -5.57 4.63 1.45
N ALA A 36 -6.63 4.40 2.22
CA ALA A 36 -7.73 5.36 2.36
C ALA A 36 -7.30 6.59 3.16
N HIS A 37 -7.61 7.79 2.68
CA HIS A 37 -7.64 8.97 3.54
C HIS A 37 -8.87 8.92 4.42
N ILE A 38 -8.67 9.02 5.73
CA ILE A 38 -9.74 9.26 6.69
C ILE A 38 -10.05 10.74 6.62
N ILE A 39 -11.32 11.06 6.44
CA ILE A 39 -11.81 12.42 6.35
C ILE A 39 -12.66 12.70 7.59
N ASN A 40 -12.42 13.84 8.22
CA ASN A 40 -13.29 14.44 9.21
C ASN A 40 -13.21 15.95 9.00
N SER A 41 -14.15 16.45 8.20
CA SER A 41 -14.08 17.71 7.44
C SER A 41 -12.91 17.81 6.46
N GLY A 42 -11.69 17.51 6.88
CA GLY A 42 -10.52 17.33 6.02
C GLY A 42 -9.74 16.07 6.36
N PRO A 43 -8.56 15.85 5.72
CA PRO A 43 -7.76 14.65 5.94
C PRO A 43 -7.23 14.56 7.37
N VAL A 44 -7.25 13.34 7.90
CA VAL A 44 -6.69 12.99 9.20
C VAL A 44 -5.45 12.10 9.04
N ALA A 45 -4.32 12.57 9.56
CA ALA A 45 -3.11 11.82 9.80
C ALA A 45 -3.17 11.13 11.17
N ASP A 46 -3.76 9.94 11.21
CA ASP A 46 -3.91 9.12 12.42
C ASP A 46 -2.64 8.30 12.68
N ALA A 47 -1.86 8.69 13.69
CA ALA A 47 -0.58 8.07 14.04
C ALA A 47 -0.69 6.67 14.67
N SER A 48 -1.91 6.22 14.99
CA SER A 48 -2.15 4.84 15.42
C SER A 48 -2.10 3.82 14.28
N ARG A 49 -2.08 4.28 13.02
CA ARG A 49 -2.25 3.44 11.83
C ARG A 49 -1.02 3.46 10.95
N ILE A 50 -0.80 2.37 10.21
CA ILE A 50 0.25 2.33 9.17
C ILE A 50 -0.01 3.34 8.05
N GLY A 51 -1.29 3.66 7.79
CA GLY A 51 -1.69 4.70 6.85
C GLY A 51 -1.14 6.09 7.20
N PHE A 52 -0.69 6.34 8.43
CA PHE A 52 0.01 7.56 8.81
C PHE A 52 1.22 7.87 7.91
N ALA A 53 1.91 6.83 7.44
CA ALA A 53 3.14 6.96 6.67
C ALA A 53 2.96 7.80 5.38
N LYS A 54 1.77 7.82 4.78
CA LYS A 54 1.48 8.63 3.58
C LYS A 54 1.62 10.13 3.84
N TYR A 55 1.28 10.56 5.05
CA TYR A 55 1.37 11.96 5.44
C TYR A 55 2.77 12.32 5.92
N ALA A 56 3.50 11.39 6.55
CA ALA A 56 4.87 11.62 6.98
C ALA A 56 5.89 11.59 5.84
N ARG A 57 5.51 11.03 4.67
CA ARG A 57 6.40 10.74 3.53
C ARG A 57 7.71 10.06 3.95
N ASP A 58 7.68 9.33 5.06
CA ASP A 58 8.86 8.75 5.68
C ASP A 58 8.93 7.25 5.39
N LEU A 59 9.58 6.92 4.28
CA LEU A 59 9.91 5.55 3.89
C LEU A 59 11.16 5.03 4.62
N SER A 60 11.90 5.91 5.32
CA SER A 60 13.17 5.58 5.99
C SER A 60 12.99 5.11 7.44
N GLY A 61 11.77 5.16 7.99
CA GLY A 61 11.48 4.71 9.36
C GLY A 61 12.08 5.61 10.45
N LYS A 62 12.24 6.91 10.17
CA LYS A 62 12.61 7.92 11.16
C LYS A 62 11.53 8.02 12.24
N TRP A 63 10.27 8.11 11.84
CA TRP A 63 9.13 7.99 12.74
C TRP A 63 9.07 6.60 13.37
N LYS A 64 8.82 6.57 14.68
CA LYS A 64 8.47 5.31 15.36
C LYS A 64 6.95 5.25 15.49
N THR A 65 6.30 4.59 14.53
CA THR A 65 4.84 4.41 14.48
C THR A 65 4.38 3.14 15.22
N GLY A 66 3.08 3.03 15.47
CA GLY A 66 2.47 1.85 16.10
C GLY A 66 2.90 1.63 17.54
N VAL A 67 3.18 2.71 18.28
CA VAL A 67 3.55 2.64 19.70
C VAL A 67 2.35 2.95 20.58
N THR A 68 2.31 2.35 21.77
CA THR A 68 1.44 2.82 22.85
C THR A 68 2.22 3.77 23.77
N HIS A 69 1.67 4.96 23.99
CA HIS A 69 2.18 6.01 24.87
C HIS A 69 1.06 6.48 25.81
N LYS A 70 1.24 6.29 27.13
CA LYS A 70 0.24 6.62 28.17
C LYS A 70 -1.19 6.18 27.76
N ASN A 71 -1.33 4.88 27.51
CA ASN A 71 -2.60 4.21 27.13
C ASN A 71 -3.23 4.66 25.80
N ARG A 72 -2.51 5.42 24.97
CA ARG A 72 -2.96 5.82 23.62
C ARG A 72 -1.99 5.36 22.55
N ALA A 73 -2.53 4.91 21.42
CA ALA A 73 -1.71 4.60 20.25
C ALA A 73 -1.18 5.89 19.63
N ALA A 74 0.10 5.95 19.28
CA ALA A 74 0.77 7.17 18.84
C ALA A 74 1.94 6.86 17.90
N ALA A 75 2.58 7.92 17.41
CA ALA A 75 3.91 7.87 16.81
C ALA A 75 4.86 8.84 17.52
N TYR A 76 6.11 8.42 17.73
CA TYR A 76 7.15 9.31 18.25
C TYR A 76 7.79 10.11 17.14
N ILE A 77 7.94 11.41 17.40
CA ILE A 77 8.55 12.39 16.48
C ILE A 77 10.06 12.13 16.36
N PRO A 78 10.62 12.11 15.13
CA PRO A 78 12.05 11.91 14.95
C PRO A 78 12.84 13.17 15.31
N GLY A 79 13.62 13.12 16.39
CA GLY A 79 14.47 14.24 16.78
C GLY A 79 13.66 15.49 17.15
N LEU A 80 14.16 16.66 16.72
CA LEU A 80 13.58 17.98 17.03
C LEU A 80 12.45 18.40 16.10
N GLN A 81 12.25 17.72 14.96
CA GLN A 81 11.36 18.20 13.91
C GLN A 81 10.46 17.09 13.37
N SER A 82 9.22 17.46 13.09
CA SER A 82 8.26 16.61 12.39
C SER A 82 7.81 17.28 11.10
N HIS A 83 7.60 16.49 10.05
CA HIS A 83 7.11 16.97 8.76
C HIS A 83 5.91 16.11 8.37
N LEU A 84 4.79 16.75 8.05
CA LEU A 84 3.56 16.13 7.57
C LEU A 84 3.02 16.88 6.36
N TRP A 85 2.49 16.15 5.39
CA TRP A 85 1.89 16.68 4.17
C TRP A 85 0.43 16.26 4.12
N LEU A 86 -0.48 17.22 4.33
CA LEU A 86 -1.93 16.98 4.35
C LEU A 86 -2.56 17.44 3.02
N PRO A 87 -3.27 16.58 2.28
CA PRO A 87 -3.86 16.98 1.00
C PRO A 87 -5.00 18.00 1.20
N THR A 88 -4.87 19.17 0.59
CA THR A 88 -5.90 20.24 0.65
C THR A 88 -6.84 20.24 -0.57
N GLY A 89 -6.73 19.25 -1.46
CA GLY A 89 -7.47 19.24 -2.72
C GLY A 89 -9.00 19.26 -2.57
N GLY A 90 -9.68 19.85 -3.55
CA GLY A 90 -11.14 19.89 -3.63
C GLY A 90 -11.76 21.07 -2.87
N HIS A 91 -12.78 20.80 -2.05
CA HIS A 91 -13.55 21.84 -1.35
C HIS A 91 -12.76 22.57 -0.27
N LEU A 92 -11.66 21.99 0.23
CA LEU A 92 -10.86 22.56 1.31
C LEU A 92 -10.05 23.78 0.89
N THR A 93 -9.67 23.93 -0.39
CA THR A 93 -8.84 25.07 -0.83
C THR A 93 -9.55 26.41 -0.76
N ASN A 94 -10.87 26.41 -0.60
CA ASN A 94 -11.72 27.61 -0.61
C ASN A 94 -12.34 27.88 0.77
N GLN A 95 -11.82 27.24 1.82
CA GLN A 95 -12.33 27.38 3.18
C GLN A 95 -11.27 28.06 4.05
N ASP A 96 -11.74 28.72 5.11
CA ASP A 96 -10.87 29.09 6.22
C ASP A 96 -10.48 27.79 6.95
N LEU A 97 -9.19 27.48 6.97
CA LEU A 97 -8.68 26.21 7.49
C LEU A 97 -7.98 26.38 8.83
N ALA A 98 -8.02 25.32 9.64
CA ALA A 98 -7.20 25.17 10.84
C ALA A 98 -6.55 23.78 10.88
N ILE A 99 -5.37 23.72 11.49
CA ILE A 99 -4.71 22.45 11.82
C ILE A 99 -5.02 22.16 13.28
N GLU A 100 -5.60 20.99 13.52
CA GLU A 100 -5.82 20.44 14.86
C GLU A 100 -4.89 19.23 15.05
N PHE A 101 -4.17 19.19 16.15
CA PHE A 101 -3.31 18.05 16.48
C PHE A 101 -3.32 17.77 17.97
N MET A 102 -3.20 16.49 18.29
CA MET A 102 -3.15 16.01 19.65
C MET A 102 -1.76 15.43 19.95
N ILE A 103 -1.12 15.94 20.99
CA ILE A 103 0.29 15.69 21.27
C ILE A 103 0.53 15.58 22.79
N ASP A 104 1.55 14.82 23.17
CA ASP A 104 2.11 14.80 24.53
C ASP A 104 3.62 15.06 24.43
N PRO A 105 4.14 16.17 25.00
CA PRO A 105 5.57 16.44 24.96
C PRO A 105 6.33 15.42 25.81
N LEU A 106 7.57 15.11 25.40
CA LEU A 106 8.51 14.39 26.24
C LEU A 106 9.60 15.34 26.75
N GLY A 107 9.92 15.23 28.04
CA GLY A 107 10.81 16.15 28.75
C GLY A 107 10.08 17.35 29.38
N SER A 108 10.82 18.16 30.12
CA SER A 108 10.32 19.40 30.75
C SER A 108 10.50 20.63 29.84
N ASP A 109 9.67 21.66 30.08
CA ASP A 109 9.72 22.98 29.41
C ASP A 109 9.74 22.94 27.89
N GLN A 110 8.98 22.01 27.32
CA GLN A 110 8.98 21.81 25.88
C GLN A 110 8.25 22.97 25.19
N ARG A 111 8.93 23.58 24.21
CA ARG A 111 8.35 24.61 23.35
C ARG A 111 8.22 24.10 21.93
N LEU A 112 7.14 24.51 21.27
CA LEU A 112 6.76 24.09 19.93
C LEU A 112 6.54 25.31 19.05
N ASP A 113 7.29 25.40 17.96
CA ASP A 113 7.02 26.29 16.84
C ASP A 113 6.31 25.50 15.73
N ILE A 114 5.22 26.08 15.20
CA ILE A 114 4.43 25.49 14.13
C ILE A 114 4.68 26.28 12.85
N PHE A 115 5.05 25.56 11.79
CA PHE A 115 5.28 26.12 10.46
C PHE A 115 4.33 25.50 9.45
N VAL A 116 3.84 26.32 8.52
CA VAL A 116 3.06 25.89 7.37
C VAL A 116 3.67 26.49 6.11
N ALA A 117 3.90 25.66 5.10
CA ALA A 117 4.54 26.06 3.85
C ALA A 117 5.84 26.87 4.06
N GLY A 118 6.62 26.50 5.09
CA GLY A 118 7.88 27.15 5.47
C GLY A 118 7.75 28.38 6.37
N LYS A 119 6.56 28.98 6.54
CA LYS A 119 6.35 30.15 7.40
C LYS A 119 5.90 29.76 8.80
N LYS A 120 6.44 30.41 9.84
CA LYS A 120 6.00 30.21 11.23
C LYS A 120 4.61 30.81 11.39
N ILE A 121 3.65 30.01 11.88
CA ILE A 121 2.25 30.42 12.09
C ILE A 121 1.81 30.32 13.55
N GLY A 122 2.64 29.75 14.43
CA GLY A 122 2.29 29.61 15.83
C GLY A 122 3.47 29.24 16.72
N HIS A 123 3.29 29.50 18.01
CA HIS A 123 4.18 29.11 19.09
C HIS A 123 3.34 28.58 20.26
N LYS A 124 3.78 27.51 20.92
CA LYS A 124 3.14 26.92 22.10
C LYS A 124 4.19 26.49 23.12
N VAL A 125 3.90 26.73 24.41
CA VAL A 125 4.56 26.07 25.53
C VAL A 125 3.72 24.85 25.89
N LEU A 126 4.30 23.66 25.80
CA LEU A 126 3.57 22.41 26.00
C LEU A 126 3.67 21.97 27.46
N LYS A 127 2.52 21.72 28.09
CA LYS A 127 2.46 21.12 29.44
C LYS A 127 2.66 19.61 29.37
N PRO A 128 3.12 18.92 30.44
CA PRO A 128 3.13 17.47 30.46
C PRO A 128 1.73 16.88 30.27
N GLY A 129 1.61 15.78 29.51
CA GLY A 129 0.35 15.09 29.27
C GLY A 129 -0.29 15.45 27.93
N TRP A 130 -1.23 14.59 27.53
CA TRP A 130 -1.98 14.71 26.29
C TRP A 130 -2.78 16.02 26.22
N GLN A 131 -2.61 16.74 25.11
CA GLN A 131 -3.27 18.01 24.87
C GLN A 131 -3.54 18.20 23.39
N THR A 132 -4.67 18.86 23.08
CA THR A 132 -5.11 19.17 21.73
C THR A 132 -4.89 20.65 21.47
N HIS A 133 -4.28 20.96 20.33
CA HIS A 133 -4.03 22.32 19.88
C HIS A 133 -4.66 22.54 18.52
N THR A 134 -5.29 23.70 18.34
CA THR A 134 -5.87 24.14 17.07
C THR A 134 -5.25 25.47 16.68
N ILE A 135 -4.82 25.58 15.42
CA ILE A 135 -4.15 26.77 14.89
C ILE A 135 -4.73 27.10 13.52
N LYS A 136 -5.22 28.33 13.34
CA LYS A 136 -5.73 28.81 12.05
C LYS A 136 -4.57 28.86 11.03
N VAL A 137 -4.84 28.37 9.82
CA VAL A 137 -3.91 28.43 8.69
C VAL A 137 -4.19 29.70 7.92
N PRO A 138 -3.21 30.61 7.73
CA PRO A 138 -3.38 31.77 6.86
C PRO A 138 -3.76 31.35 5.43
N ASN A 139 -4.81 31.95 4.87
CA ASN A 139 -5.38 31.56 3.57
C ASN A 139 -4.34 31.65 2.43
N ASN A 140 -3.41 32.59 2.50
CA ASN A 140 -2.32 32.74 1.51
C ASN A 140 -1.26 31.62 1.55
N LEU A 141 -1.30 30.73 2.55
CA LEU A 141 -0.42 29.57 2.64
C LEU A 141 -1.09 28.28 2.15
N VAL A 142 -2.40 28.31 1.92
CA VAL A 142 -3.17 27.18 1.38
C VAL A 142 -2.94 27.12 -0.13
N LYS A 143 -2.37 26.02 -0.61
CA LYS A 143 -2.15 25.77 -2.05
C LYS A 143 -3.10 24.68 -2.55
N LYS A 144 -3.32 24.59 -3.87
CA LYS A 144 -4.00 23.47 -4.55
C LYS A 144 -3.10 22.22 -4.64
N SER A 145 -2.46 21.87 -3.53
CA SER A 145 -1.52 20.76 -3.38
C SER A 145 -1.39 20.45 -1.89
N ASP A 146 -0.64 19.42 -1.49
CA ASP A 146 -0.42 19.13 -0.07
C ASP A 146 0.05 20.34 0.75
N LEU A 147 -0.59 20.55 1.91
CA LEU A 147 -0.17 21.48 2.93
C LEU A 147 0.96 20.86 3.73
N HIS A 148 2.16 21.42 3.59
CA HIS A 148 3.32 21.03 4.38
C HIS A 148 3.26 21.68 5.76
N VAL A 149 3.10 20.86 6.79
CA VAL A 149 3.16 21.24 8.20
C VAL A 149 4.47 20.75 8.80
N ARG A 150 5.22 21.65 9.44
CA ARG A 150 6.43 21.32 10.18
C ARG A 150 6.28 21.74 11.64
N LEU A 151 6.45 20.79 12.55
CA LEU A 151 6.54 21.05 13.99
C LEU A 151 8.01 21.09 14.38
N HIS A 152 8.44 22.12 15.09
CA HIS A 152 9.81 22.26 15.58
C HIS A 152 9.81 22.42 17.10
N PHE A 153 10.51 21.50 17.77
CA PHE A 153 10.58 21.45 19.22
C PHE A 153 11.90 22.02 19.71
N ARG A 154 11.90 22.57 20.93
CA ARG A 154 13.12 23.11 21.56
C ARG A 154 14.14 22.04 21.89
N ARG A 155 13.69 20.87 22.37
CA ARG A 155 14.56 19.81 22.92
C ARG A 155 14.08 18.42 22.53
N THR A 156 14.98 17.44 22.64
CA THR A 156 14.65 16.01 22.62
C THR A 156 15.10 15.35 23.90
N VAL A 157 14.44 14.26 24.27
CA VAL A 157 14.92 13.32 25.29
C VAL A 157 15.24 11.97 24.66
N ALA A 158 16.13 11.20 25.29
CA ALA A 158 16.30 9.80 24.96
C ALA A 158 15.09 9.01 25.47
N HIS A 159 14.35 8.37 24.57
CA HIS A 159 13.17 7.57 24.89
C HIS A 159 13.13 6.34 24.01
N ARG A 160 13.05 5.15 24.63
CA ARG A 160 13.02 3.85 23.93
C ARG A 160 14.10 3.72 22.84
N GLY A 161 15.33 4.10 23.18
CA GLY A 161 16.51 3.96 22.30
C GLY A 161 16.61 4.99 21.16
N ARG A 162 15.83 6.08 21.18
CA ARG A 162 15.90 7.16 20.18
C ARG A 162 15.74 8.54 20.81
N LYS A 163 16.25 9.57 20.15
CA LYS A 163 15.95 10.97 20.51
C LYS A 163 14.58 11.37 19.94
N THR A 164 13.67 11.79 20.81
CA THR A 164 12.32 12.25 20.45
C THR A 164 11.93 13.46 21.26
N ALA A 165 11.10 14.32 20.68
CA ALA A 165 10.58 15.52 21.33
C ALA A 165 9.16 15.36 21.90
N ALA A 166 8.36 14.47 21.31
CA ALA A 166 6.95 14.30 21.67
C ALA A 166 6.35 13.00 21.09
N ALA A 167 5.20 12.59 21.63
CA ALA A 167 4.32 11.60 21.05
C ALA A 167 3.15 12.30 20.35
N LEU A 168 2.93 12.01 19.07
CA LEU A 168 1.82 12.53 18.28
C LEU A 168 0.72 11.48 18.18
N ARG A 169 -0.52 11.85 18.52
CA ARG A 169 -1.70 10.98 18.40
C ARG A 169 -2.37 11.09 17.03
N TYR A 170 -2.65 12.31 16.60
CA TYR A 170 -3.14 12.61 15.25
C TYR A 170 -2.82 14.05 14.86
N MET A 171 -2.93 14.34 13.57
CA MET A 171 -3.05 15.70 13.03
C MET A 171 -4.14 15.71 11.97
N ARG A 172 -5.03 16.70 11.96
CA ARG A 172 -6.05 16.87 10.91
C ARG A 172 -6.13 18.29 10.40
N LEU A 173 -6.61 18.42 9.17
CA LEU A 173 -7.05 19.68 8.60
C LEU A 173 -8.57 19.79 8.75
N LYS A 174 -9.06 20.90 9.27
CA LYS A 174 -10.49 21.14 9.51
C LYS A 174 -10.91 22.55 9.08
N SER A 175 -12.22 22.80 9.02
CA SER A 175 -12.73 24.17 8.91
C SER A 175 -12.43 24.95 10.18
N ALA A 176 -11.98 26.21 10.05
CA ALA A 176 -11.66 27.08 11.17
C ALA A 176 -12.90 27.69 11.83
N THR A 177 -14.02 27.76 11.11
CA THR A 177 -15.25 28.45 11.55
C THR A 177 -16.40 27.50 11.88
N SER A 178 -16.27 26.22 11.57
CA SER A 178 -17.33 25.24 11.80
C SER A 178 -17.30 24.75 13.26
N PRO A 179 -18.44 24.70 13.97
CA PRO A 179 -18.57 24.11 15.31
C PRO A 179 -18.54 22.58 15.23
N GLU A 180 -17.47 22.05 14.60
CA GLU A 180 -17.23 20.62 14.51
C GLU A 180 -17.03 20.05 15.89
N LEU A 181 -17.60 18.87 16.15
CA LEU A 181 -17.28 18.14 17.37
C LEU A 181 -15.76 17.92 17.44
N PRO A 182 -15.16 18.01 18.64
CA PRO A 182 -13.81 17.52 18.84
C PRO A 182 -13.73 16.10 18.29
N MET A 183 -12.66 15.77 17.56
CA MET A 183 -12.52 14.42 17.04
C MET A 183 -12.37 13.46 18.22
N ASP A 184 -13.43 12.73 18.53
CA ASP A 184 -13.44 11.75 19.61
C ASP A 184 -12.54 10.58 19.21
N GLU A 185 -11.83 10.00 20.19
CA GLU A 185 -11.00 8.84 19.88
C GLU A 185 -11.86 7.62 19.52
N SER A 186 -13.12 7.59 19.94
CA SER A 186 -14.11 6.58 19.56
C SER A 186 -14.37 6.58 18.05
N SER A 187 -14.57 7.70 17.37
CA SER A 187 -14.73 7.72 15.90
C SER A 187 -13.49 7.21 15.18
N LEU A 188 -12.29 7.59 15.64
CA LEU A 188 -11.03 7.07 15.08
C LEU A 188 -10.84 5.58 15.36
N LYS A 189 -11.29 5.04 16.50
CA LYS A 189 -11.26 3.60 16.76
C LYS A 189 -12.34 2.86 15.97
N ASN A 190 -13.54 3.44 15.86
CA ASN A 190 -14.70 2.83 15.23
C ASN A 190 -14.54 2.68 13.73
N VAL A 191 -13.86 3.61 13.05
CA VAL A 191 -13.49 3.46 11.62
C VAL A 191 -12.58 2.24 11.38
N LEU A 192 -12.05 1.58 12.42
CA LEU A 192 -11.19 0.41 12.34
C LEU A 192 -11.41 -0.63 13.45
N ASN A 193 -12.34 -1.55 13.24
CA ASN A 193 -12.12 -2.86 13.84
C ASN A 193 -11.18 -3.67 12.93
N ILE A 194 -9.86 -3.52 13.11
CA ILE A 194 -8.82 -4.25 12.35
C ILE A 194 -8.92 -5.78 12.59
N GLY A 195 -9.61 -6.20 13.65
CA GLY A 195 -9.89 -7.61 13.91
C GLY A 195 -10.75 -8.28 12.83
N ASP A 196 -11.45 -7.49 12.01
CA ASP A 196 -12.27 -7.98 10.92
C ASP A 196 -12.05 -7.14 9.64
N LEU A 197 -11.01 -7.48 8.88
CA LEU A 197 -10.66 -6.85 7.59
C LEU A 197 -11.72 -7.04 6.50
N THR A 198 -12.90 -7.57 6.83
CA THR A 198 -14.01 -7.78 5.91
C THR A 198 -15.00 -6.60 5.87
N ALA A 199 -14.95 -5.69 6.85
CA ALA A 199 -15.88 -4.57 6.98
C ALA A 199 -15.19 -3.21 7.15
N LEU A 200 -15.76 -2.18 6.51
CA LEU A 200 -15.46 -0.77 6.77
C LEU A 200 -16.47 -0.22 7.77
N ARG A 201 -16.06 0.75 8.57
CA ARG A 201 -16.96 1.50 9.45
C ARG A 201 -16.79 2.99 9.18
N ILE A 202 -17.90 3.69 9.09
CA ILE A 202 -17.95 5.15 8.98
C ILE A 202 -18.76 5.64 10.17
N SER A 203 -18.17 6.54 10.96
CA SER A 203 -18.87 7.24 12.03
C SER A 203 -19.42 8.57 11.53
N ARG A 204 -20.39 9.14 12.26
CA ARG A 204 -20.90 10.50 12.02
C ARG A 204 -19.76 11.50 11.78
N GLN A 205 -19.92 12.37 10.78
CA GLN A 205 -18.92 13.38 10.35
C GLN A 205 -17.56 12.81 9.89
N THR A 206 -17.45 11.50 9.64
CA THR A 206 -16.26 10.88 9.05
C THR A 206 -16.52 10.40 7.62
N GLY A 207 -15.44 10.13 6.89
CA GLY A 207 -15.50 9.58 5.55
C GLY A 207 -14.19 8.88 5.17
N LEU A 208 -14.24 8.12 4.09
CA LEU A 208 -13.09 7.39 3.57
C LEU A 208 -12.91 7.68 2.09
N ASP A 209 -11.67 8.01 1.69
CA ASP A 209 -11.34 8.35 0.31
C ASP A 209 -10.19 7.52 -0.23
N TRP A 210 -10.36 6.94 -1.41
CA TRP A 210 -9.33 6.24 -2.13
C TRP A 210 -9.06 6.90 -3.47
N TYR A 211 -7.80 6.87 -3.89
CA TYR A 211 -7.41 7.20 -5.26
C TYR A 211 -7.19 5.89 -6.01
N LEU A 212 -7.92 5.70 -7.10
CA LEU A 212 -7.87 4.49 -7.90
C LEU A 212 -8.12 4.79 -9.38
N VAL A 213 -7.78 3.84 -10.25
CA VAL A 213 -7.99 3.91 -11.70
C VAL A 213 -8.93 2.77 -12.08
N PRO A 214 -10.25 3.02 -12.25
CA PRO A 214 -11.18 2.00 -12.72
C PRO A 214 -10.82 1.59 -14.14
N VAL A 215 -11.18 0.37 -14.53
CA VAL A 215 -11.11 -0.10 -15.91
C VAL A 215 -12.52 -0.21 -16.51
N LYS A 216 -12.63 -0.36 -17.83
CA LYS A 216 -13.92 -0.61 -18.48
C LYS A 216 -14.61 -1.83 -17.86
N GLY A 217 -15.90 -1.71 -17.52
CA GLY A 217 -16.67 -2.74 -16.83
C GLY A 217 -16.54 -2.73 -15.31
N SER A 218 -15.89 -1.71 -14.72
CA SER A 218 -15.75 -1.63 -13.27
C SER A 218 -17.05 -1.22 -12.59
N ARG A 219 -17.43 -1.96 -11.54
CA ARG A 219 -18.57 -1.63 -10.68
C ARG A 219 -18.15 -1.64 -9.21
N PHE A 220 -18.54 -0.63 -8.48
CA PHE A 220 -18.45 -0.63 -7.03
C PHE A 220 -19.66 -1.37 -6.45
N THR A 221 -19.42 -2.37 -5.60
CA THR A 221 -20.48 -3.05 -4.85
C THR A 221 -20.21 -2.99 -3.36
N ALA A 222 -21.26 -2.83 -2.56
CA ALA A 222 -21.20 -2.84 -1.10
C ALA A 222 -22.58 -3.04 -0.49
N ASN A 223 -22.64 -3.66 0.68
CA ASN A 223 -23.81 -3.68 1.56
C ASN A 223 -23.49 -2.95 2.84
N ALA A 224 -24.44 -2.22 3.42
CA ALA A 224 -24.25 -1.46 4.63
C ALA A 224 -25.41 -1.64 5.60
N THR A 225 -25.11 -1.57 6.90
CA THR A 225 -26.06 -1.53 8.01
C THR A 225 -25.89 -0.23 8.77
N GLY A 226 -26.98 0.27 9.37
CA GLY A 226 -27.02 1.58 10.03
C GLY A 226 -27.44 2.70 9.06
N SER A 227 -26.74 3.83 9.09
CA SER A 227 -27.05 4.99 8.27
C SER A 227 -26.73 4.76 6.78
N PRO A 228 -27.53 5.29 5.84
CA PRO A 228 -27.25 5.18 4.42
C PRO A 228 -25.84 5.67 4.05
N ILE A 229 -25.17 4.92 3.18
CA ILE A 229 -23.86 5.29 2.64
C ILE A 229 -24.06 6.03 1.33
N GLN A 230 -23.34 7.12 1.15
CA GLN A 230 -23.19 7.81 -0.12
C GLN A 230 -21.84 7.45 -0.74
N ILE A 231 -21.85 7.08 -2.01
CA ILE A 231 -20.64 6.96 -2.82
C ILE A 231 -20.54 8.13 -3.79
N TRP A 232 -19.38 8.75 -3.80
CA TRP A 232 -19.05 9.85 -4.70
C TRP A 232 -17.78 9.51 -5.50
N ALA A 233 -17.64 10.14 -6.66
CA ALA A 233 -16.39 10.12 -7.44
C ALA A 233 -15.99 11.51 -7.87
N GLN A 234 -14.68 11.71 -8.03
CA GLN A 234 -14.09 12.95 -8.50
C GLN A 234 -12.90 12.62 -9.39
N THR A 235 -12.88 13.15 -10.62
CA THR A 235 -11.67 13.20 -11.46
C THR A 235 -10.84 14.42 -11.08
N ASP A 236 -9.55 14.39 -11.39
CA ASP A 236 -8.69 15.56 -11.15
C ASP A 236 -9.28 16.85 -11.78
N GLY A 237 -9.19 17.96 -11.06
CA GLY A 237 -9.75 19.25 -11.46
C GLY A 237 -11.29 19.39 -11.47
N SER A 238 -12.06 18.30 -11.33
CA SER A 238 -13.53 18.37 -11.37
C SER A 238 -14.15 18.56 -9.98
N LYS A 239 -15.41 19.02 -9.93
CA LYS A 239 -16.21 18.94 -8.69
C LYS A 239 -16.53 17.47 -8.37
N PRO A 240 -16.56 17.07 -7.08
CA PRO A 240 -17.10 15.78 -6.66
C PRO A 240 -18.54 15.58 -7.13
N LYS A 241 -18.89 14.36 -7.57
CA LYS A 241 -20.26 13.98 -7.96
C LYS A 241 -20.73 12.79 -7.14
N LYS A 242 -21.92 12.91 -6.53
CA LYS A 242 -22.60 11.79 -5.86
C LYS A 242 -23.06 10.82 -6.94
N LEU A 243 -22.70 9.55 -6.80
CA LEU A 243 -23.07 8.52 -7.75
C LEU A 243 -24.29 7.73 -7.29
N SER A 244 -24.38 7.43 -6.00
CA SER A 244 -25.51 6.72 -5.40
C SER A 244 -25.54 6.93 -3.87
N SER A 245 -26.65 6.56 -3.25
CA SER A 245 -26.85 6.57 -1.80
C SER A 245 -27.78 5.43 -1.40
N GLY A 246 -27.46 4.71 -0.33
CA GLY A 246 -28.31 3.62 0.19
C GLY A 246 -27.54 2.62 1.04
N ASN A 247 -28.23 1.55 1.42
CA ASN A 247 -27.64 0.43 2.16
C ASN A 247 -27.18 -0.72 1.25
N THR A 248 -27.64 -0.76 0.01
CA THR A 248 -27.13 -1.67 -1.02
C THR A 248 -26.66 -0.83 -2.19
N LEU A 249 -25.36 -0.89 -2.49
CA LEU A 249 -24.74 -0.10 -3.54
C LEU A 249 -24.24 -1.03 -4.65
N ASN A 250 -24.60 -0.69 -5.89
CA ASN A 250 -24.08 -1.31 -7.09
C ASN A 250 -23.90 -0.24 -8.18
N VAL A 251 -22.74 0.41 -8.19
CA VAL A 251 -22.49 1.63 -8.95
C VAL A 251 -21.53 1.37 -10.09
N ASP A 252 -21.93 1.71 -11.31
CA ASP A 252 -21.06 1.63 -12.49
C ASP A 252 -20.01 2.75 -12.49
N LEU A 253 -18.74 2.34 -12.46
CA LEU A 253 -17.58 3.22 -12.55
C LEU A 253 -16.87 3.13 -13.92
N SER A 254 -17.43 2.40 -14.88
CA SER A 254 -16.90 2.27 -16.25
C SER A 254 -16.74 3.61 -16.96
N ARG A 255 -17.60 4.59 -16.65
CA ARG A 255 -17.49 5.97 -17.18
C ARG A 255 -16.18 6.68 -16.82
N TYR A 256 -15.47 6.17 -15.80
CA TYR A 256 -14.18 6.68 -15.33
C TYR A 256 -13.02 5.75 -15.73
N ALA A 257 -13.24 4.83 -16.68
CA ALA A 257 -12.20 3.91 -17.14
C ALA A 257 -10.91 4.65 -17.52
N ASP A 258 -9.79 4.11 -17.05
CA ASP A 258 -8.41 4.57 -17.28
C ASP A 258 -8.12 6.00 -16.78
N LYS A 259 -9.02 6.58 -15.99
CA LYS A 259 -8.84 7.88 -15.33
C LYS A 259 -8.58 7.68 -13.84
N ALA A 260 -7.57 8.37 -13.31
CA ALA A 260 -7.40 8.47 -11.87
C ALA A 260 -8.59 9.24 -11.26
N ILE A 261 -9.30 8.58 -10.34
CA ILE A 261 -10.40 9.18 -9.60
C ILE A 261 -10.22 9.02 -8.09
N ARG A 262 -10.76 9.98 -7.35
CA ARG A 262 -11.02 9.87 -5.92
C ARG A 262 -12.41 9.26 -5.72
N VAL A 263 -12.49 8.05 -5.20
CA VAL A 263 -13.74 7.42 -4.74
C VAL A 263 -13.90 7.74 -3.26
N MET A 264 -15.07 8.26 -2.89
CA MET A 264 -15.34 8.75 -1.54
C MET A 264 -16.59 8.06 -0.99
N LEU A 265 -16.48 7.51 0.22
CA LEU A 265 -17.60 6.99 1.00
C LEU A 265 -17.93 7.95 2.12
N ARG A 266 -19.21 8.31 2.25
CA ARG A 266 -19.74 9.25 3.25
C ARG A 266 -20.98 8.67 3.90
N SER A 267 -21.27 9.06 5.13
CA SER A 267 -22.57 8.80 5.77
C SER A 267 -22.96 9.97 6.68
N ALA A 268 -24.27 10.16 6.86
CA ALA A 268 -24.80 11.17 7.78
C ALA A 268 -24.69 10.74 9.25
N GLY A 269 -24.59 9.43 9.51
CA GLY A 269 -24.45 8.84 10.83
C GLY A 269 -23.54 7.62 10.79
N ASP A 270 -23.64 6.78 11.82
CA ASP A 270 -22.81 5.58 11.93
C ASP A 270 -23.30 4.49 10.98
N ALA A 271 -22.36 3.83 10.31
CA ALA A 271 -22.64 2.78 9.34
C ALA A 271 -21.50 1.76 9.27
N THR A 272 -21.85 0.49 9.08
CA THR A 272 -20.91 -0.60 8.81
C THR A 272 -21.11 -1.08 7.38
N ILE A 273 -20.04 -1.18 6.59
CA ILE A 273 -20.06 -1.52 5.17
C ILE A 273 -19.33 -2.84 4.98
N GLN A 274 -20.01 -3.84 4.46
CA GLN A 274 -19.48 -5.15 4.13
C GLN A 274 -19.35 -5.34 2.62
N GLY A 275 -18.35 -6.13 2.22
CA GLY A 275 -18.16 -6.50 0.81
C GLY A 275 -17.87 -5.31 -0.11
N ALA A 276 -17.34 -4.20 0.43
CA ALA A 276 -17.00 -3.02 -0.36
C ALA A 276 -15.85 -3.35 -1.33
N GLN A 277 -16.18 -3.47 -2.61
CA GLN A 277 -15.24 -3.90 -3.64
C GLN A 277 -15.46 -3.15 -4.96
N LEU A 278 -14.38 -2.93 -5.70
CA LEU A 278 -14.44 -2.58 -7.11
C LEU A 278 -14.29 -3.87 -7.90
N THR A 279 -15.39 -4.39 -8.43
CA THR A 279 -15.36 -5.46 -9.42
C THR A 279 -15.00 -4.83 -10.77
N GLY A 280 -14.26 -5.53 -11.63
CA GLY A 280 -13.66 -4.94 -12.83
C GLY A 280 -13.65 -5.94 -13.97
N GLY A 281 -14.78 -6.06 -14.65
CA GLY A 281 -15.06 -7.17 -15.57
C GLY A 281 -15.24 -8.47 -14.78
N THR A 282 -16.25 -9.27 -15.07
CA THR A 282 -16.21 -10.67 -14.64
C THR A 282 -15.04 -11.28 -15.41
N PRO A 283 -13.89 -11.66 -14.82
CA PRO A 283 -13.10 -12.69 -15.48
C PRO A 283 -14.09 -13.85 -15.50
N GLY A 284 -14.54 -14.27 -16.69
CA GLY A 284 -15.42 -15.44 -16.77
C GLY A 284 -14.81 -16.49 -15.88
N SER A 285 -15.56 -16.94 -14.85
CA SER A 285 -15.02 -17.78 -13.77
C SER A 285 -14.19 -18.85 -14.43
N PRO A 286 -12.86 -18.78 -14.32
CA PRO A 286 -12.08 -19.75 -15.01
C PRO A 286 -12.35 -21.06 -14.32
N SER A 287 -12.97 -21.97 -15.04
CA SER A 287 -12.96 -23.36 -14.66
C SER A 287 -11.49 -23.78 -14.72
N ILE A 288 -10.76 -23.66 -13.61
CA ILE A 288 -9.48 -24.33 -13.47
C ILE A 288 -9.85 -25.82 -13.40
N ASN A 289 -10.02 -26.43 -14.56
CA ASN A 289 -10.39 -27.83 -14.68
C ASN A 289 -9.26 -28.74 -14.18
N LYS A 290 -8.04 -28.21 -13.99
CA LYS A 290 -6.90 -28.89 -13.38
C LYS A 290 -5.83 -27.89 -12.92
N ALA A 291 -5.24 -28.12 -11.75
CA ALA A 291 -4.08 -27.35 -11.29
C ALA A 291 -2.91 -27.48 -12.29
N PRO A 292 -2.14 -26.41 -12.53
CA PRO A 292 -1.04 -26.43 -13.50
C PRO A 292 0.07 -27.35 -13.04
N LYS A 293 0.53 -28.27 -13.89
CA LYS A 293 1.68 -29.10 -13.53
C LYS A 293 2.97 -28.28 -13.35
N HIS A 294 3.13 -27.19 -14.10
CA HIS A 294 4.35 -26.40 -14.12
C HIS A 294 4.03 -24.94 -13.91
N VAL A 295 4.67 -24.33 -12.92
CA VAL A 295 4.56 -22.89 -12.66
C VAL A 295 5.95 -22.29 -12.73
N VAL A 296 6.14 -21.33 -13.63
CA VAL A 296 7.40 -20.59 -13.76
C VAL A 296 7.14 -19.13 -13.42
N PHE A 297 7.87 -18.60 -12.44
CA PHE A 297 7.87 -17.19 -12.11
C PHE A 297 9.19 -16.57 -12.56
N TRP A 298 9.15 -15.72 -13.58
CA TRP A 298 10.34 -15.03 -14.08
C TRP A 298 10.30 -13.54 -13.72
N LEU A 299 11.23 -13.13 -12.85
CA LEU A 299 11.49 -11.75 -12.49
C LEU A 299 12.75 -11.23 -13.21
N ILE A 300 12.62 -10.04 -13.80
CA ILE A 300 13.75 -9.29 -14.36
C ILE A 300 13.97 -8.05 -13.48
N ASP A 301 15.06 -8.07 -12.71
CA ASP A 301 15.37 -7.03 -11.74
C ASP A 301 15.65 -5.71 -12.44
N THR A 302 15.13 -4.61 -11.88
CA THR A 302 15.19 -3.24 -12.40
C THR A 302 14.57 -2.99 -13.79
N LEU A 303 13.88 -3.98 -14.38
CA LEU A 303 13.18 -3.79 -15.65
C LEU A 303 11.99 -2.84 -15.48
N ARG A 304 12.00 -1.74 -16.23
CA ARG A 304 10.92 -0.75 -16.22
C ARG A 304 9.92 -1.01 -17.33
N ALA A 305 8.63 -0.78 -17.03
CA ALA A 305 7.54 -0.91 -18.00
C ALA A 305 7.75 -0.02 -19.24
N ASP A 306 8.27 1.20 -19.07
CA ASP A 306 8.51 2.14 -20.17
C ASP A 306 9.64 1.74 -21.13
N LYS A 307 10.34 0.63 -20.84
CA LYS A 307 11.31 0.00 -21.75
C LYS A 307 10.70 -1.06 -22.66
N LEU A 308 9.48 -1.53 -22.40
CA LEU A 308 8.85 -2.57 -23.21
C LEU A 308 7.79 -1.96 -24.15
N SER A 309 7.73 -2.47 -25.38
CA SER A 309 6.78 -2.05 -26.41
C SER A 309 5.32 -2.39 -26.06
N VAL A 310 5.10 -3.45 -25.27
CA VAL A 310 3.78 -3.91 -24.79
C VAL A 310 3.08 -2.90 -23.87
N TYR A 311 3.83 -1.94 -23.32
CA TYR A 311 3.34 -0.86 -22.47
C TYR A 311 3.26 0.43 -23.26
N LYS A 312 2.13 1.15 -23.18
CA LYS A 312 1.88 2.35 -23.99
C LYS A 312 2.74 3.56 -23.59
N GLN A 313 3.30 3.58 -22.37
CA GLN A 313 4.08 4.72 -21.88
C GLN A 313 5.33 4.95 -22.75
N ARG A 314 5.63 6.21 -23.05
CA ARG A 314 6.91 6.58 -23.68
C ARG A 314 8.05 6.34 -22.70
N ASN A 315 9.19 5.88 -23.22
CA ASN A 315 10.41 5.75 -22.44
C ASN A 315 10.80 7.12 -21.85
N ALA A 316 10.96 7.20 -20.52
CA ALA A 316 11.14 8.46 -19.81
C ALA A 316 12.43 9.18 -20.21
N ASN A 317 13.47 8.44 -20.59
CA ASN A 317 14.74 9.01 -21.07
C ASN A 317 14.70 9.38 -22.57
N ARG A 318 13.54 9.30 -23.23
CA ARG A 318 13.29 9.65 -24.63
C ARG A 318 14.07 8.85 -25.68
N ARG A 319 14.82 7.83 -25.28
CA ARG A 319 15.48 6.90 -26.22
C ARG A 319 14.48 5.93 -26.84
N PRO A 320 14.75 5.39 -28.05
CA PRO A 320 13.99 4.28 -28.60
C PRO A 320 13.89 3.13 -27.60
N LYS A 321 12.73 2.44 -27.58
CA LYS A 321 12.57 1.24 -26.76
C LYS A 321 13.43 0.11 -27.33
N PRO A 322 14.08 -0.72 -26.49
CA PRO A 322 14.74 -1.94 -26.97
C PRO A 322 13.75 -2.88 -27.65
N ARG A 323 14.24 -3.67 -28.61
CA ARG A 323 13.44 -4.73 -29.25
C ARG A 323 13.29 -5.90 -28.27
N THR A 324 12.05 -6.35 -28.06
CA THR A 324 11.76 -7.48 -27.15
C THR A 324 10.79 -8.49 -27.79
N PRO A 325 11.14 -9.08 -28.95
CA PRO A 325 10.20 -9.87 -29.74
C PRO A 325 9.63 -11.07 -28.98
N ASN A 326 10.41 -11.73 -28.12
CA ASN A 326 9.93 -12.87 -27.33
C ASN A 326 8.96 -12.45 -26.22
N LEU A 327 9.17 -11.28 -25.59
CA LEU A 327 8.22 -10.75 -24.60
C LEU A 327 6.96 -10.23 -25.29
N GLU A 328 7.08 -9.70 -26.50
CA GLU A 328 5.94 -9.30 -27.33
C GLU A 328 5.11 -10.50 -27.76
N ALA A 329 5.74 -11.61 -28.16
CA ALA A 329 5.06 -12.85 -28.46
C ALA A 329 4.34 -13.41 -27.22
N LEU A 330 5.03 -13.49 -26.07
CA LEU A 330 4.44 -13.91 -24.81
C LEU A 330 3.25 -13.03 -24.40
N ALA A 331 3.34 -11.72 -24.62
CA ALA A 331 2.27 -10.78 -24.32
C ALA A 331 1.04 -10.95 -25.23
N LYS A 332 1.22 -11.43 -26.47
CA LYS A 332 0.11 -11.73 -27.40
C LYS A 332 -0.62 -13.02 -27.02
N GLU A 333 0.09 -13.99 -26.45
CA GLU A 333 -0.46 -15.28 -26.02
C GLU A 333 -0.95 -15.27 -24.56
N GLY A 334 -0.59 -14.24 -23.80
CA GLY A 334 -0.87 -14.12 -22.37
C GLY A 334 -1.69 -12.90 -21.98
N THR A 335 -1.82 -12.71 -20.68
CA THR A 335 -2.48 -11.53 -20.10
C THR A 335 -1.43 -10.48 -19.71
N VAL A 336 -1.57 -9.27 -20.23
CA VAL A 336 -0.72 -8.13 -19.85
C VAL A 336 -1.42 -7.26 -18.82
N PHE A 337 -0.83 -7.15 -17.63
CA PHE A 337 -1.27 -6.23 -16.60
C PHE A 337 -0.71 -4.83 -16.89
N GLN A 338 -1.55 -3.93 -17.40
CA GLN A 338 -1.19 -2.53 -17.66
C GLN A 338 -0.92 -1.74 -16.36
N ASN A 339 -1.62 -2.13 -15.30
CA ASN A 339 -1.63 -1.47 -14.00
C ASN A 339 -1.14 -2.46 -12.92
N PHE A 340 0.18 -2.60 -12.81
CA PHE A 340 0.84 -3.46 -11.80
C PHE A 340 1.89 -2.66 -11.04
N TRP A 341 1.91 -2.80 -9.71
CA TRP A 341 2.85 -2.09 -8.84
C TRP A 341 3.60 -3.06 -7.93
N VAL A 342 4.90 -2.83 -7.80
CA VAL A 342 5.75 -3.49 -6.80
C VAL A 342 5.56 -2.83 -5.44
N GLN A 343 5.66 -3.64 -4.38
CA GLN A 343 5.41 -3.17 -3.01
C GLN A 343 6.67 -2.65 -2.29
N GLY A 344 7.83 -2.72 -2.95
CA GLY A 344 9.08 -2.11 -2.51
C GLY A 344 9.82 -1.48 -3.69
N ASN A 345 10.50 -0.36 -3.44
CA ASN A 345 11.32 0.33 -4.44
C ASN A 345 12.74 -0.27 -4.58
N GLU A 346 13.19 -1.04 -3.58
CA GLU A 346 14.46 -1.77 -3.58
C GLU A 346 14.24 -3.27 -3.81
N SER A 347 15.19 -3.96 -4.46
CA SER A 347 15.03 -5.37 -4.85
C SER A 347 14.68 -6.24 -3.64
N LYS A 348 15.34 -6.09 -2.50
CA LYS A 348 15.11 -6.98 -1.34
C LYS A 348 13.73 -6.81 -0.72
N ALA A 349 13.24 -5.58 -0.55
CA ALA A 349 11.88 -5.33 -0.07
C ALA A 349 10.83 -5.83 -1.05
N SER A 350 11.01 -5.54 -2.35
CA SER A 350 10.09 -5.99 -3.41
C SER A 350 10.00 -7.52 -3.48
N HIS A 351 11.13 -8.22 -3.39
CA HIS A 351 11.15 -9.69 -3.39
C HIS A 351 10.54 -10.28 -2.13
N ALA A 352 10.77 -9.65 -0.96
CA ALA A 352 10.15 -10.10 0.27
C ALA A 352 8.62 -10.02 0.19
N SER A 353 8.08 -8.93 -0.38
CA SER A 353 6.65 -8.81 -0.62
C SER A 353 6.14 -9.81 -1.64
N LEU A 354 6.87 -10.02 -2.74
CA LEU A 354 6.54 -11.03 -3.74
C LEU A 354 6.50 -12.44 -3.13
N PHE A 355 7.49 -12.79 -2.31
CA PHE A 355 7.63 -14.15 -1.80
C PHE A 355 6.60 -14.43 -0.71
N THR A 356 6.24 -13.44 0.11
CA THR A 356 5.35 -13.65 1.26
C THR A 356 3.90 -13.26 0.98
N GLY A 357 3.62 -12.53 -0.10
CA GLY A 357 2.31 -11.92 -0.32
C GLY A 357 1.99 -10.80 0.68
N THR A 358 2.98 -10.27 1.41
CA THR A 358 2.77 -9.25 2.45
C THR A 358 3.48 -7.93 2.13
N TYR A 359 3.00 -6.81 2.68
CA TYR A 359 3.65 -5.50 2.51
C TYR A 359 4.93 -5.36 3.35
N PRO A 360 5.85 -4.41 3.03
CA PRO A 360 7.03 -4.13 3.85
C PRO A 360 6.75 -3.78 5.31
N ALA A 361 5.55 -3.25 5.57
CA ALA A 361 5.08 -3.01 6.94
C ALA A 361 4.91 -4.31 7.76
N VAL A 362 4.64 -5.44 7.11
CA VAL A 362 4.47 -6.76 7.74
C VAL A 362 5.80 -7.50 7.82
N HIS A 363 6.48 -7.69 6.68
CA HIS A 363 7.71 -8.48 6.63
C HIS A 363 8.96 -7.74 7.14
N ARG A 364 8.90 -6.40 7.30
CA ARG A 364 9.98 -5.56 7.87
C ARG A 364 11.35 -5.67 7.17
N VAL A 365 11.38 -6.15 5.93
CA VAL A 365 12.59 -6.15 5.09
C VAL A 365 12.68 -4.78 4.41
N ILE A 366 13.33 -3.83 5.09
CA ILE A 366 13.37 -2.40 4.72
C ILE A 366 14.79 -1.81 4.70
N ASN A 367 15.82 -2.65 4.82
CA ASN A 367 17.21 -2.24 4.74
C ASN A 367 18.11 -3.42 4.35
N HIS A 368 19.37 -3.15 4.00
CA HIS A 368 20.33 -4.16 3.53
C HIS A 368 20.68 -5.26 4.56
N LYS A 369 20.50 -5.03 5.87
CA LYS A 369 20.78 -6.02 6.94
C LYS A 369 19.59 -6.92 7.27
N ALA A 370 18.37 -6.55 6.87
CA ALA A 370 17.18 -7.31 7.22
C ALA A 370 17.12 -8.68 6.52
N ASN A 371 16.71 -9.71 7.27
CA ASN A 371 16.41 -11.05 6.76
C ASN A 371 14.91 -11.18 6.49
N LEU A 372 14.53 -12.03 5.53
CA LEU A 372 13.14 -12.43 5.38
C LEU A 372 12.71 -13.22 6.63
N PRO A 373 11.66 -12.82 7.36
CA PRO A 373 11.28 -13.50 8.60
C PRO A 373 10.86 -14.95 8.34
N GLY A 374 11.43 -15.91 9.07
CA GLY A 374 11.11 -17.34 8.93
C GLY A 374 9.69 -17.74 9.36
N LYS A 375 8.97 -16.83 10.02
CA LYS A 375 7.58 -17.02 10.44
C LYS A 375 6.55 -16.70 9.35
N LEU A 376 6.98 -16.15 8.22
CA LEU A 376 6.08 -15.79 7.12
C LEU A 376 6.20 -16.85 6.03
N THR A 377 5.10 -17.55 5.75
CA THR A 377 5.03 -18.52 4.66
C THR A 377 5.35 -17.86 3.32
N THR A 378 6.30 -18.43 2.60
CA THR A 378 6.71 -17.99 1.27
C THR A 378 6.01 -18.75 0.15
N ILE A 379 6.12 -18.22 -1.07
CA ILE A 379 5.55 -18.80 -2.27
C ILE A 379 6.05 -20.21 -2.55
N ALA A 380 7.35 -20.41 -2.36
CA ALA A 380 7.95 -21.72 -2.51
C ALA A 380 7.48 -22.70 -1.41
N GLU A 381 7.25 -22.25 -0.18
CA GLU A 381 6.74 -23.11 0.89
C GLU A 381 5.33 -23.59 0.56
N ALA A 382 4.42 -22.69 0.19
CA ALA A 382 3.06 -23.08 -0.14
C ALA A 382 3.01 -24.01 -1.37
N PHE A 383 3.81 -23.79 -2.42
CA PHE A 383 3.91 -24.75 -3.52
C PHE A 383 4.42 -26.13 -3.06
N THR A 384 5.42 -26.13 -2.18
CA THR A 384 5.97 -27.37 -1.61
C THR A 384 4.92 -28.11 -0.77
N THR A 385 4.10 -27.41 0.01
CA THR A 385 2.97 -28.04 0.74
C THR A 385 1.92 -28.67 -0.17
N GLN A 386 1.82 -28.23 -1.42
CA GLN A 386 0.93 -28.78 -2.44
C GLN A 386 1.61 -29.87 -3.31
N GLY A 387 2.79 -30.35 -2.91
CA GLY A 387 3.50 -31.44 -3.59
C GLY A 387 4.34 -31.01 -4.81
N TYR A 388 4.54 -29.71 -5.02
CA TYR A 388 5.40 -29.22 -6.11
C TYR A 388 6.86 -29.27 -5.68
N LEU A 389 7.75 -29.61 -6.62
CA LEU A 389 9.17 -29.35 -6.45
C LEU A 389 9.46 -27.86 -6.67
N SER A 390 9.88 -27.15 -5.62
CA SER A 390 10.25 -25.74 -5.71
C SER A 390 11.75 -25.56 -6.00
N GLY A 391 12.09 -25.02 -7.16
CA GLY A 391 13.44 -24.65 -7.60
C GLY A 391 13.60 -23.15 -7.83
N GLY A 392 14.83 -22.64 -7.76
CA GLY A 392 15.13 -21.23 -7.97
C GLY A 392 16.55 -20.95 -8.47
N TYR A 393 16.67 -20.09 -9.49
CA TYR A 393 17.96 -19.65 -10.03
C TYR A 393 18.01 -18.13 -10.07
N VAL A 394 19.00 -17.53 -9.40
CA VAL A 394 18.97 -16.10 -9.07
C VAL A 394 20.31 -15.42 -9.35
N SER A 395 20.27 -14.28 -10.03
CA SER A 395 21.42 -13.44 -10.34
C SER A 395 21.61 -12.26 -9.39
N ASN A 396 20.63 -11.92 -8.53
CA ASN A 396 20.77 -10.87 -7.52
C ASN A 396 21.29 -11.43 -6.18
N GLY A 397 22.48 -11.00 -5.73
CA GLY A 397 23.12 -11.47 -4.49
C GLY A 397 22.38 -11.16 -3.17
N TYR A 398 21.42 -10.24 -3.17
CA TYR A 398 20.52 -9.97 -2.04
C TYR A 398 19.42 -11.01 -1.89
N ILE A 399 19.07 -11.71 -2.96
CA ILE A 399 18.04 -12.74 -2.97
C ILE A 399 18.73 -14.10 -2.82
N SER A 400 19.15 -14.40 -1.58
CA SER A 400 19.96 -15.57 -1.27
C SER A 400 19.65 -16.15 0.11
N GLN A 401 20.16 -17.36 0.36
CA GLN A 401 20.05 -18.04 1.66
C GLN A 401 20.60 -17.19 2.81
N LYS A 402 21.65 -16.37 2.57
CA LYS A 402 22.20 -15.43 3.56
C LYS A 402 21.13 -14.53 4.20
N TRP A 403 20.13 -14.14 3.41
CA TRP A 403 19.05 -13.25 3.84
C TRP A 403 17.72 -13.99 4.03
N ASN A 404 17.78 -15.32 4.16
CA ASN A 404 16.64 -16.22 4.34
C ASN A 404 15.63 -16.26 3.18
N PHE A 405 16.04 -15.99 1.94
CA PHE A 405 15.15 -16.11 0.76
C PHE A 405 15.02 -17.54 0.21
N ALA A 406 15.75 -18.51 0.78
CA ALA A 406 15.72 -19.90 0.33
C ALA A 406 14.60 -20.74 0.98
N GLN A 407 13.74 -20.11 1.80
CA GLN A 407 12.59 -20.75 2.45
C GLN A 407 11.72 -21.46 1.40
N GLY A 408 11.34 -22.71 1.67
CA GLY A 408 10.50 -23.54 0.79
C GLY A 408 11.13 -24.04 -0.49
N PHE A 409 12.33 -23.58 -0.87
CA PHE A 409 13.02 -24.16 -2.01
C PHE A 409 13.80 -25.41 -1.61
N SER A 410 13.86 -26.39 -2.50
CA SER A 410 14.71 -27.56 -2.26
C SER A 410 16.18 -27.13 -2.28
N LYS A 411 16.92 -27.51 -1.22
CA LYS A 411 18.33 -27.14 -1.00
C LYS A 411 19.24 -27.47 -2.19
N LYS A 412 18.89 -28.48 -2.98
CA LYS A 412 19.67 -28.92 -4.16
C LYS A 412 19.43 -28.05 -5.41
N VAL A 413 18.34 -27.29 -5.45
CA VAL A 413 17.85 -26.58 -6.65
C VAL A 413 17.52 -25.11 -6.41
N PHE A 414 18.05 -24.52 -5.33
CA PHE A 414 18.10 -23.07 -5.14
C PHE A 414 19.53 -22.56 -5.26
N VAL A 415 19.84 -21.85 -6.36
CA VAL A 415 21.20 -21.38 -6.66
C VAL A 415 21.20 -19.88 -6.88
N ASN A 416 21.99 -19.18 -6.07
CA ASN A 416 22.34 -17.78 -6.31
C ASN A 416 23.73 -17.73 -6.95
N ASN A 417 23.82 -17.31 -8.22
CA ASN A 417 25.06 -17.41 -8.99
C ASN A 417 26.15 -16.45 -8.48
N ILE A 418 25.80 -15.23 -8.04
CA ILE A 418 26.77 -14.31 -7.43
C ILE A 418 27.37 -14.93 -6.17
N ARG A 419 26.55 -15.49 -5.27
CA ARG A 419 27.01 -16.12 -4.02
C ARG A 419 27.80 -17.42 -4.24
N LYS A 420 27.75 -17.98 -5.45
CA LYS A 420 28.50 -19.18 -5.84
C LYS A 420 29.65 -18.85 -6.79
N SER A 421 29.97 -17.57 -7.01
CA SER A 421 31.01 -17.13 -7.93
C SER A 421 30.85 -17.72 -9.34
N ARG A 422 29.60 -17.77 -9.83
CA ARG A 422 29.21 -18.27 -11.15
C ARG A 422 28.75 -17.11 -12.03
N ALA A 423 28.81 -17.30 -13.36
CA ALA A 423 28.23 -16.37 -14.32
C ALA A 423 26.76 -16.07 -13.97
N ASN A 424 26.41 -14.79 -13.86
CA ASN A 424 25.13 -14.31 -13.36
C ASN A 424 24.28 -13.57 -14.41
N ASN A 425 24.66 -13.60 -15.69
CA ASN A 425 23.82 -13.09 -16.78
C ASN A 425 22.60 -14.00 -17.04
N ALA A 426 21.58 -13.47 -17.71
CA ALA A 426 20.35 -14.21 -18.04
C ALA A 426 20.65 -15.51 -18.77
N ARG A 427 21.64 -15.55 -19.67
CA ARG A 427 22.00 -16.77 -20.42
C ARG A 427 22.42 -17.90 -19.47
N ALA A 428 23.20 -17.61 -18.44
CA ALA A 428 23.61 -18.59 -17.44
C ALA A 428 22.43 -19.09 -16.61
N ILE A 429 21.57 -18.18 -16.13
CA ILE A 429 20.36 -18.49 -15.37
C ILE A 429 19.40 -19.38 -16.19
N LEU A 430 19.18 -19.03 -17.47
CA LEU A 430 18.29 -19.77 -18.37
C LEU A 430 18.83 -21.17 -18.71
N ARG A 431 20.15 -21.37 -18.82
CA ARG A 431 20.71 -22.72 -18.98
C ARG A 431 20.42 -23.61 -17.77
N GLN A 432 20.55 -23.07 -16.56
CA GLN A 432 20.23 -23.81 -15.34
C GLN A 432 18.73 -24.11 -15.24
N ALA A 433 17.89 -23.14 -15.59
CA ALA A 433 16.44 -23.30 -15.68
C ALA A 433 16.05 -24.41 -16.65
N LYS A 434 16.64 -24.42 -17.86
CA LYS A 434 16.38 -25.46 -18.87
C LYS A 434 16.77 -26.84 -18.34
N SER A 435 17.95 -26.98 -17.74
CA SER A 435 18.40 -28.25 -17.15
C SER A 435 17.45 -28.74 -16.04
N PHE A 436 16.95 -27.84 -15.20
CA PHE A 436 15.93 -28.16 -14.21
C PHE A 436 14.64 -28.65 -14.85
N ILE A 437 14.12 -27.92 -15.85
CA ILE A 437 12.87 -28.29 -16.54
C ILE A 437 13.02 -29.65 -17.21
N ASP A 438 14.11 -29.88 -17.95
CA ASP A 438 14.34 -31.15 -18.64
C ASP A 438 14.37 -32.34 -17.66
N LYS A 439 14.99 -32.15 -16.49
CA LYS A 439 15.09 -33.16 -15.45
C LYS A 439 13.79 -33.42 -14.70
N TYR A 440 12.95 -32.39 -14.51
CA TYR A 440 11.80 -32.45 -13.60
C TYR A 440 10.43 -32.29 -14.28
N LYS A 441 10.35 -32.17 -15.61
CA LYS A 441 9.09 -32.06 -16.38
C LYS A 441 8.10 -33.20 -16.16
N SER A 442 8.54 -34.36 -15.67
CA SER A 442 7.64 -35.46 -15.30
C SER A 442 6.87 -35.22 -14.01
N LYS A 443 7.35 -34.34 -13.12
CA LYS A 443 6.75 -34.01 -11.81
C LYS A 443 6.20 -32.57 -11.79
N PRO A 444 5.25 -32.26 -10.90
CA PRO A 444 4.84 -30.87 -10.72
C PRO A 444 5.98 -30.04 -10.12
N PHE A 445 6.17 -28.80 -10.61
CA PHE A 445 7.22 -27.92 -10.10
C PHE A 445 6.82 -26.45 -10.10
N TYR A 446 7.38 -25.73 -9.13
CA TYR A 446 7.45 -24.28 -9.11
C TYR A 446 8.89 -23.86 -9.37
N LEU A 447 9.13 -22.99 -10.35
CA LEU A 447 10.46 -22.52 -10.71
C LEU A 447 10.51 -21.00 -10.65
N TYR A 448 11.34 -20.47 -9.75
CA TYR A 448 11.62 -19.05 -9.66
C TYR A 448 12.90 -18.67 -10.43
N LEU A 449 12.80 -17.73 -11.36
CA LEU A 449 13.92 -17.21 -12.14
C LEU A 449 14.11 -15.73 -11.81
N GLY A 450 15.19 -15.39 -11.12
CA GLY A 450 15.58 -14.01 -10.86
C GLY A 450 16.75 -13.63 -11.75
N THR A 451 16.49 -12.84 -12.79
CA THR A 451 17.51 -12.27 -13.69
C THR A 451 17.74 -10.79 -13.36
N SER A 452 18.90 -10.23 -13.69
CA SER A 452 19.26 -8.87 -13.26
C SER A 452 20.15 -8.14 -14.26
N ASP A 453 20.13 -8.53 -15.52
CA ASP A 453 20.94 -7.95 -16.59
C ASP A 453 20.77 -6.42 -16.72
N PRO A 454 19.58 -5.82 -16.51
CA PRO A 454 19.41 -4.36 -16.52
C PRO A 454 19.91 -3.64 -15.25
N HIS A 455 20.30 -4.38 -14.20
CA HIS A 455 20.58 -3.83 -12.87
C HIS A 455 21.94 -3.12 -12.79
N VAL A 456 22.89 -3.49 -13.66
CA VAL A 456 24.23 -2.91 -13.70
C VAL A 456 24.64 -2.80 -15.17
N THR A 457 24.55 -1.60 -15.72
CA THR A 457 25.34 -1.22 -16.90
C THR A 457 26.49 -0.37 -16.43
#